data_AF-A0A7X7UMH3-F1
#
_entry.id   AF-A0A7X7UMH3-F1
#
_cell.length_a   1.000
_cell.length_b   1.000
_cell.length_c   1.000
_cell.angle_alpha   90.00
_cell.angle_beta   90.00
_cell.angle_gamma   90.00
#
_symmetry.space_group_name_H-M   'P 1'
#
loop_
_entity.id
_entity.type
_entity.pdbx_description
1 polymer ?
#
loop_
_entity_poly.entity_id
_entity_poly.type
_entity_poly.pdbx_seq_one_letter_code
_entity_poly.pdbx_strand_id
1 'polypeptide(L)'
;MIINITTSYALRVLLYMASKYPEMVAAREVVNQLHIPDKYVRRLMTKLSKAGLITSIQGRKGGYIFLKAPSQIALIEILKAMDDTSVLQNCILGFESCSDEHPCALHNHWADYRKKLEQLFSSFSLSQLLDNPNIKL
;
A
#
# COMPACT_ATOMS: atom_id res chain seq x y z
N MET A 1 5.13 -6.46 13.16
CA MET A 1 5.35 -6.29 11.71
C MET A 1 5.16 -4.81 11.41
N ILE A 2 6.06 -4.16 10.67
CA ILE A 2 6.02 -2.70 10.41
C ILE A 2 4.80 -2.29 9.58
N ILE A 3 4.39 -3.18 8.67
CA ILE A 3 3.19 -3.06 7.83
C ILE A 3 2.22 -4.15 8.30
N ASN A 4 0.92 -3.87 8.36
CA ASN A 4 -0.08 -4.85 8.74
C ASN A 4 -0.40 -5.83 7.59
N ILE A 5 -1.03 -6.96 7.92
CA ILE A 5 -1.30 -8.03 6.93
C ILE A 5 -2.28 -7.59 5.83
N THR A 6 -3.25 -6.72 6.14
CA THR A 6 -4.23 -6.20 5.18
C THR A 6 -3.54 -5.33 4.14
N THR A 7 -2.64 -4.45 4.57
CA THR A 7 -1.82 -3.60 3.70
C THR A 7 -0.87 -4.44 2.85
N SER A 8 -0.27 -5.49 3.42
CA SER A 8 0.55 -6.44 2.67
C SER A 8 -0.24 -7.10 1.53
N TYR A 9 -1.48 -7.53 1.80
CA TYR A 9 -2.35 -8.05 0.73
C TYR A 9 -2.72 -6.99 -0.30
N ALA A 10 -3.03 -5.76 0.12
CA ALA A 10 -3.29 -4.66 -0.82
C ALA A 10 -2.10 -4.38 -1.73
N LEU A 11 -0.88 -4.39 -1.17
CA LEU A 11 0.36 -4.24 -1.93
C LEU A 11 0.54 -5.36 -2.95
N ARG A 12 0.33 -6.63 -2.57
CA ARG A 12 0.40 -7.76 -3.52
C ARG A 12 -0.61 -7.63 -4.65
N VAL A 13 -1.84 -7.22 -4.33
CA VAL A 13 -2.88 -6.94 -5.32
C VAL A 13 -2.43 -5.86 -6.31
N LEU A 14 -1.93 -4.74 -5.82
CA LEU A 14 -1.45 -3.64 -6.66
C LEU A 14 -0.20 -4.01 -7.47
N LEU A 15 0.75 -4.73 -6.90
CA LEU A 15 1.94 -5.20 -7.61
C LEU A 15 1.57 -6.18 -8.73
N TYR A 16 0.64 -7.10 -8.46
CA TYR A 16 0.11 -7.98 -9.49
C TYR A 16 -0.55 -7.19 -10.62
N MET A 17 -1.43 -6.24 -10.30
CA MET A 17 -2.03 -5.36 -11.31
C MET A 17 -0.96 -4.56 -12.08
N ALA A 18 0.06 -4.06 -11.40
CA ALA A 18 1.13 -3.28 -12.01
C ALA A 18 1.97 -4.13 -12.98
N SER A 19 2.16 -5.43 -12.69
CA SER A 19 2.82 -6.38 -13.61
C SER A 19 2.04 -6.62 -14.92
N LYS A 20 0.75 -6.28 -14.93
CA LYS A 20 -0.13 -6.36 -16.11
C LYS A 20 -0.43 -4.99 -16.73
N TYR A 21 0.07 -3.91 -16.15
CA TYR A 21 -0.23 -2.56 -16.63
C TYR A 21 0.24 -2.39 -18.10
N PRO A 22 -0.57 -1.77 -18.99
CA PRO A 22 -1.81 -1.03 -18.74
C PRO A 22 -3.11 -1.84 -18.85
N GLU A 23 -3.03 -3.18 -18.84
CA GLU A 23 -4.20 -4.04 -18.97
C GLU A 23 -5.14 -3.95 -17.76
N MET A 24 -6.42 -4.24 -18.00
CA MET A 24 -7.44 -4.33 -16.96
C MET A 24 -7.40 -5.72 -16.31
N VAL A 25 -7.50 -5.75 -14.98
CA VAL A 25 -7.40 -7.01 -14.21
C VAL A 25 -8.72 -7.32 -13.51
N ALA A 26 -9.24 -8.53 -13.71
CA ALA A 26 -10.49 -8.96 -13.06
C ALA A 26 -10.24 -9.38 -11.60
N ALA A 27 -11.19 -9.10 -10.70
CA ALA A 27 -11.05 -9.54 -9.29
C ALA A 27 -10.84 -11.05 -9.15
N ARG A 28 -11.49 -11.85 -10.00
CA ARG A 28 -11.33 -13.32 -10.01
C ARG A 28 -9.90 -13.76 -10.37
N GLU A 29 -9.27 -13.03 -11.28
CA GLU A 29 -7.88 -13.29 -11.67
C GLU A 29 -6.94 -13.05 -10.48
N VAL A 30 -7.14 -11.96 -9.75
CA VAL A 30 -6.38 -11.65 -8.52
C VAL A 30 -6.58 -12.72 -7.45
N VAL A 31 -7.82 -13.19 -7.25
CA VAL A 31 -8.14 -14.27 -6.30
C VAL A 31 -7.37 -15.55 -6.66
N ASN A 32 -7.38 -15.93 -7.93
CA ASN A 32 -6.71 -17.14 -8.40
C ASN A 32 -5.19 -17.03 -8.30
N GLN A 33 -4.61 -15.88 -8.67
CA GLN A 33 -3.17 -15.71 -8.64
C GLN A 33 -2.63 -15.61 -7.21
N LEU A 34 -3.26 -14.79 -6.37
CA LEU A 34 -2.74 -14.46 -5.04
C LEU A 34 -3.25 -15.38 -3.94
N HIS A 35 -4.19 -16.28 -4.26
CA HIS A 35 -4.80 -17.21 -3.31
C HIS A 35 -5.45 -16.50 -2.11
N ILE A 36 -6.01 -15.31 -2.36
CA ILE A 36 -6.71 -14.49 -1.36
C ILE A 36 -8.22 -14.70 -1.54
N PRO A 37 -9.00 -14.93 -0.46
CA PRO A 37 -10.45 -15.13 -0.57
C PRO A 37 -11.16 -13.99 -1.33
N ASP A 38 -12.09 -14.33 -2.24
CA ASP A 38 -12.77 -13.37 -3.13
C ASP A 38 -13.43 -12.20 -2.39
N LYS A 39 -14.15 -12.49 -1.29
CA LYS A 39 -14.76 -11.44 -0.46
C LYS A 39 -13.72 -10.45 0.06
N TYR A 40 -12.52 -10.93 0.39
CA TYR A 40 -11.45 -10.09 0.92
C TYR A 40 -10.78 -9.28 -0.19
N VAL A 41 -10.48 -9.89 -1.34
CA VAL A 41 -9.99 -9.16 -2.53
C VAL A 41 -10.95 -8.04 -2.92
N ARG A 42 -12.26 -8.32 -3.00
CA ARG A 42 -13.26 -7.28 -3.31
C ARG A 42 -13.24 -6.14 -2.31
N ARG A 43 -13.13 -6.43 -1.01
CA ARG A 43 -13.01 -5.41 0.03
C ARG A 43 -11.75 -4.55 -0.16
N LEU A 44 -10.61 -5.16 -0.46
CA LEU A 44 -9.36 -4.45 -0.76
C LEU A 44 -9.54 -3.56 -1.99
N MET A 45 -10.05 -4.11 -3.09
CA MET A 45 -10.30 -3.36 -4.32
C MET A 45 -11.24 -2.17 -4.12
N THR A 46 -12.30 -2.33 -3.31
CA THR A 46 -13.18 -1.21 -2.95
C THR A 46 -12.43 -0.14 -2.16
N LYS A 47 -11.59 -0.52 -1.19
CA LYS A 47 -10.80 0.45 -0.40
C LYS A 47 -9.80 1.19 -1.29
N LEU A 48 -9.05 0.47 -2.11
CA LEU A 48 -8.10 1.02 -3.08
C LEU A 48 -8.76 1.93 -4.12
N SER A 49 -9.98 1.59 -4.55
CA SER A 49 -10.73 2.41 -5.50
C SER A 49 -11.25 3.70 -4.87
N LYS A 50 -11.77 3.64 -3.63
CA LYS A 50 -12.14 4.83 -2.87
C LYS A 50 -10.94 5.75 -2.59
N ALA A 51 -9.75 5.18 -2.45
CA ALA A 51 -8.51 5.94 -2.29
C ALA A 51 -7.97 6.54 -3.60
N GLY A 52 -8.64 6.31 -4.74
CA GLY A 52 -8.24 6.89 -6.03
C GLY A 52 -6.99 6.26 -6.66
N LEU A 53 -6.56 5.08 -6.19
CA LEU A 53 -5.43 4.37 -6.79
C LEU A 53 -5.85 3.58 -8.04
N ILE A 54 -7.06 3.01 -7.99
CA ILE A 54 -7.65 2.21 -9.08
C ILE A 54 -9.11 2.60 -9.30
N THR A 55 -9.67 2.21 -10.43
CA THR A 55 -11.11 2.33 -10.70
C THR A 55 -11.67 1.05 -11.28
N SER A 56 -12.96 0.82 -11.06
CA SER A 56 -13.70 -0.35 -11.53
C SER A 56 -14.40 -0.02 -12.84
N ILE A 57 -14.22 -0.87 -13.84
CA ILE A 57 -14.95 -0.83 -15.10
C ILE A 57 -16.01 -1.95 -15.06
N GLN A 58 -17.27 -1.59 -15.25
CA GLN A 58 -18.39 -2.54 -15.25
C GLN A 58 -18.53 -3.27 -16.59
N GLY A 59 -19.18 -4.44 -16.56
CA GLY A 59 -19.54 -5.22 -17.76
C GLY A 59 -19.01 -6.65 -17.75
N ARG A 60 -19.35 -7.42 -18.79
CA ARG A 60 -19.00 -8.86 -18.92
C ARG A 60 -17.48 -9.11 -18.93
N LYS A 61 -16.71 -8.15 -19.41
CA LYS A 61 -15.24 -8.12 -19.38
C LYS A 61 -14.70 -7.09 -18.38
N GLY A 62 -15.50 -6.67 -17.42
CA GLY A 62 -15.11 -5.65 -16.44
C GLY A 62 -13.98 -6.08 -15.52
N GLY A 63 -13.41 -5.12 -14.80
CA GLY A 63 -12.23 -5.32 -13.96
C GLY A 63 -11.76 -4.01 -13.35
N TYR A 64 -10.50 -3.98 -12.93
CA TYR A 64 -9.88 -2.82 -12.32
C TYR A 64 -8.71 -2.33 -13.16
N ILE A 65 -8.58 -1.01 -13.26
CA ILE A 65 -7.46 -0.32 -13.90
C ILE A 65 -6.86 0.70 -12.93
N PHE A 66 -5.61 1.06 -13.11
CA PHE A 66 -5.01 2.18 -12.37
C PHE A 66 -5.54 3.52 -12.87
N LEU A 67 -5.73 4.46 -11.94
CA LEU A 67 -6.10 5.85 -12.27
C LEU A 67 -4.89 6.72 -12.66
N LYS A 68 -3.67 6.30 -12.30
CA LYS A 68 -2.38 6.89 -12.68
C LYS A 68 -1.35 5.80 -12.93
N ALA A 69 -0.30 6.08 -13.69
CA ALA A 69 0.70 5.06 -14.00
C ALA A 69 1.34 4.51 -12.70
N PRO A 70 1.64 3.19 -12.58
CA PRO A 70 2.25 2.63 -11.38
C PRO A 70 3.58 3.31 -10.98
N SER A 71 4.30 3.89 -11.94
CA SER A 71 5.51 4.69 -11.70
C SER A 71 5.25 6.01 -10.94
N GLN A 72 4.00 6.45 -10.88
CA GLN A 72 3.55 7.66 -10.18
C GLN A 72 2.84 7.34 -8.85
N ILE A 73 2.84 6.07 -8.43
CA ILE A 73 2.21 5.63 -7.17
C ILE A 73 3.32 5.28 -6.20
N ALA A 74 3.55 6.15 -5.22
CA ALA A 74 4.53 5.89 -4.18
C ALA A 74 4.00 4.89 -3.14
N LEU A 75 4.89 4.10 -2.54
CA LEU A 75 4.53 3.13 -1.50
C LEU A 75 3.80 3.80 -0.32
N ILE A 76 4.21 5.00 0.06
CA ILE A 76 3.56 5.79 1.12
C ILE A 76 2.07 6.08 0.84
N GLU A 77 1.67 6.21 -0.42
CA GLU A 77 0.27 6.45 -0.79
C GLU A 77 -0.58 5.22 -0.54
N ILE A 78 0.00 4.03 -0.71
CA ILE A 78 -0.68 2.76 -0.43
C ILE A 78 -0.82 2.57 1.08
N LEU A 79 0.22 2.89 1.85
CA LEU A 79 0.14 2.86 3.32
C LEU A 79 -0.95 3.80 3.85
N LYS A 80 -1.01 5.03 3.32
CA LYS A 80 -2.06 6.01 3.63
C LYS A 80 -3.45 5.50 3.22
N ALA A 81 -3.59 4.97 2.00
CA ALA A 81 -4.85 4.40 1.51
C ALA A 81 -5.36 3.23 2.35
N MET A 82 -4.46 2.53 3.04
CA MET A 82 -4.78 1.38 3.89
C MET A 82 -4.92 1.73 5.38
N ASP A 83 -4.76 3.00 5.76
CA ASP A 83 -4.72 3.49 7.15
C ASP A 83 -3.59 2.86 7.99
N ASP A 84 -2.44 2.59 7.36
CA ASP A 84 -1.31 1.87 7.95
C ASP A 84 -0.09 2.78 8.10
N THR A 85 -0.28 3.91 8.79
CA THR A 85 0.74 4.95 8.98
C THR A 85 1.18 5.10 10.43
N SER A 86 0.78 4.17 11.30
CA SER A 86 1.08 4.20 12.74
C SER A 86 2.57 4.28 13.03
N VAL A 87 3.42 3.58 12.26
CA VAL A 87 4.87 3.63 12.42
C VAL A 87 5.46 5.01 12.10
N LEU A 88 4.77 5.83 11.33
CA LEU A 88 5.20 7.18 10.92
C LEU A 88 4.68 8.27 11.86
N GLN A 89 3.62 7.99 12.62
CA GLN A 89 2.95 8.98 13.45
C GLN A 89 3.10 8.71 14.95
N ASN A 90 3.08 7.44 15.36
CA ASN A 90 2.96 7.07 16.76
C ASN A 90 4.31 7.02 17.46
N CYS A 91 4.26 7.24 18.78
CA CYS A 91 5.39 6.97 19.66
C CYS A 91 5.72 5.48 19.68
N ILE A 92 6.99 5.13 19.52
CA ILE A 92 7.44 3.72 19.59
C ILE A 92 7.24 3.11 20.98
N LEU A 93 7.23 3.93 22.04
CA LEU A 93 6.97 3.50 23.41
C LEU A 93 5.46 3.43 23.75
N GLY A 94 4.59 3.80 22.81
CA GLY A 94 3.14 3.73 23.01
C GLY A 94 2.52 4.86 23.83
N PHE A 95 3.29 5.91 24.18
CA PHE A 95 2.74 7.08 24.86
C PHE A 95 1.83 7.89 23.93
N GLU A 96 0.57 8.06 24.33
CA GLU A 96 -0.44 8.82 23.57
C GLU A 96 -0.13 10.33 23.50
N SER A 97 0.46 10.88 24.58
CA SER A 97 0.78 12.30 24.67
C SER A 97 2.17 12.67 24.14
N CYS A 98 2.93 11.71 23.58
CA CYS A 98 4.28 12.00 23.10
C CYS A 98 4.26 12.90 21.86
N SER A 99 4.83 14.09 21.99
CA SER A 99 4.93 15.08 20.91
C SER A 99 6.24 15.86 21.02
N ASP A 100 6.48 16.79 20.09
CA ASP A 100 7.62 17.71 20.18
C ASP A 100 7.53 18.60 21.44
N GLU A 101 6.31 18.91 21.91
CA GLU A 101 6.04 19.67 23.14
C GLU A 101 6.10 18.81 24.40
N HIS A 102 5.79 17.51 24.30
CA HIS A 102 5.80 16.56 25.41
C HIS A 102 6.66 15.33 25.06
N PRO A 103 7.98 15.47 24.90
CA PRO A 103 8.82 14.39 24.42
C PRO A 103 9.02 13.31 25.48
N CYS A 104 8.83 12.06 25.08
CA CYS A 104 9.34 10.93 25.87
C CYS A 104 10.86 10.81 25.76
N ALA A 105 11.48 9.98 26.60
CA ALA A 105 12.94 9.79 26.63
C ALA A 105 13.57 9.38 25.27
N LEU A 106 12.78 8.77 24.37
CA LEU A 106 13.25 8.32 23.05
C LEU A 106 12.75 9.20 21.90
N HIS A 107 12.02 10.29 22.18
CA HIS A 107 11.28 11.07 21.19
C HIS A 107 12.16 11.55 20.03
N ASN A 108 13.24 12.26 20.33
CA ASN A 108 14.11 12.86 19.31
C ASN A 108 14.75 11.79 18.42
N HIS A 109 15.27 10.72 19.02
CA HIS A 109 15.84 9.60 18.28
C HIS A 109 14.78 8.95 17.37
N TRP A 110 13.58 8.71 17.90
CA TRP A 110 12.51 8.10 17.13
C TRP A 110 11.98 9.01 16.02
N ALA A 111 11.87 10.32 16.26
CA ALA A 111 11.44 11.30 15.28
C ALA A 111 12.34 11.29 14.03
N ASP A 112 13.66 11.21 14.21
CA ASP A 112 14.59 11.10 13.09
C ASP A 112 14.44 9.80 12.31
N TYR A 113 14.24 8.67 13.01
CA TYR A 113 13.96 7.38 12.36
C TYR A 113 12.64 7.42 11.57
N ARG A 114 11.59 8.02 12.12
CA ARG A 114 10.30 8.18 11.43
C ARG A 114 10.44 8.98 10.14
N LYS A 115 11.17 10.10 10.16
CA LYS A 115 11.45 10.91 8.96
C LYS A 115 12.16 10.10 7.88
N LYS A 116 13.16 9.30 8.25
CA LYS A 116 13.87 8.42 7.31
C LYS A 116 12.96 7.34 6.71
N LEU A 117 12.10 6.73 7.52
CA LEU A 117 11.11 5.75 7.04
C LEU A 117 10.09 6.38 6.08
N GLU A 118 9.60 7.58 6.41
CA GLU A 118 8.67 8.30 5.53
C GLU A 118 9.32 8.66 4.20
N GLN A 119 10.56 9.14 4.22
CA GLN A 119 11.33 9.42 2.99
C GLN A 119 11.53 8.16 2.16
N LEU A 120 11.88 7.04 2.79
CA LEU A 120 12.05 5.75 2.13
C LEU A 120 10.75 5.27 1.47
N PHE A 121 9.62 5.33 2.17
CA PHE A 121 8.33 4.94 1.60
C PHE A 121 7.83 5.91 0.52
N SER A 122 8.29 7.16 0.55
CA SER A 122 7.96 8.16 -0.46
C SER A 122 8.84 8.06 -1.71
N SER A 123 10.04 7.47 -1.62
CA SER A 123 10.99 7.40 -2.73
C SER A 123 10.78 6.22 -3.69
N PHE A 124 10.04 5.18 -3.28
CA PHE A 124 9.76 4.02 -4.13
C PHE A 124 8.35 4.08 -4.75
N SER A 125 8.29 3.94 -6.08
CA SER A 125 7.05 3.71 -6.80
C SER A 125 6.71 2.22 -6.95
N LEU A 126 5.44 1.90 -7.25
CA LEU A 126 5.02 0.52 -7.55
C LEU A 126 5.82 -0.10 -8.70
N SER A 127 6.15 0.67 -9.73
CA SER A 127 6.97 0.18 -10.84
C SER A 127 8.38 -0.19 -10.39
N GLN A 128 9.03 0.64 -9.58
CA GLN A 128 10.39 0.37 -9.08
C GLN A 128 10.43 -0.89 -8.19
N LEU A 129 9.33 -1.18 -7.48
CA LEU A 129 9.20 -2.40 -6.71
C LEU A 129 9.10 -3.66 -7.59
N LEU A 130 8.87 -3.54 -8.90
CA LEU A 130 8.84 -4.66 -9.85
C LEU A 130 10.15 -4.85 -10.63
N ASP A 131 11.11 -3.91 -10.53
CA ASP A 131 12.35 -3.93 -11.33
C ASP A 131 13.29 -5.10 -10.98
N ASN A 132 13.06 -5.80 -9.86
CA ASN A 132 13.86 -6.96 -9.49
C ASN A 132 13.32 -8.25 -10.16
N PRO A 133 14.08 -8.88 -11.07
CA PRO A 133 13.63 -10.04 -11.84
C PRO A 133 13.39 -11.31 -11.02
N ASN A 134 13.79 -11.33 -9.74
CA ASN A 134 13.60 -12.48 -8.84
C ASN A 134 12.35 -12.39 -7.95
N ILE A 135 11.50 -11.38 -8.14
CA ILE A 135 10.29 -11.23 -7.33
C ILE A 135 9.28 -12.32 -7.67
N LYS A 136 8.88 -13.09 -6.65
CA LYS A 136 7.74 -14.00 -6.72
C LYS A 136 6.52 -13.29 -6.15
N LEU A 137 5.52 -13.03 -7.00
CA LEU A 137 4.22 -12.47 -6.63
C LEU A 137 3.24 -13.55 -6.19
#